data_AF-C6T6L8-F1
#
_entry.id   AF-C6T6L8-F1
#
_cell.length_a   1.000
_cell.length_b   1.000
_cell.length_c   1.000
_cell.angle_alpha   90.00
_cell.angle_beta   90.00
_cell.angle_gamma   90.00
#
_symmetry.space_group_name_H-M   'P 1'
#
loop_
_entity.id
_entity.type
_entity.pdbx_description
1 polymer ?
#
loop_
_entity_poly.entity_id
_entity_poly.type
_entity_poly.pdbx_seq_one_letter_code
_entity_poly.pdbx_strand_id
1 'polypeptide(L)'
;MSVIDILTRVDSICKKYDKYDVQSQRDSNLSSDDAFAKLYASVDADIEALLQKADTASKEKSKASTVAINAEIRRTKARLLEEVPKLQRLAMKKVKGLSSQEFAARNDLALALPDRIQAIPDGTPAASKQSGSWAASASRPGIKFDSDGKFDDEYFQQTEESSGFRKEYEMRKMKQDQSLDMIAEGLDTLKTWHMI
;
A
#
# COMPACT_ATOMS: atom_id res chain seq x y z
N MET A 1 31.37 -3.62 -49.99
CA MET A 1 30.31 -3.67 -48.96
C MET A 1 30.88 -3.12 -47.68
N SER A 2 30.31 -2.03 -47.19
CA SER A 2 30.62 -1.46 -45.88
C SER A 2 29.94 -2.26 -44.77
N VAL A 3 30.47 -2.19 -43.55
CA VAL A 3 29.83 -2.77 -42.34
C VAL A 3 28.41 -2.23 -42.17
N ILE A 4 28.16 -0.97 -42.53
CA ILE A 4 26.83 -0.36 -42.50
C ILE A 4 25.85 -1.05 -43.48
N ASP A 5 26.33 -1.46 -44.66
CA ASP A 5 25.53 -2.15 -45.67
C ASP A 5 25.15 -3.56 -45.20
N ILE A 6 26.08 -4.21 -44.49
CA ILE A 6 25.85 -5.53 -43.91
C ILE A 6 24.80 -5.44 -42.80
N LEU A 7 24.92 -4.48 -41.88
CA LEU A 7 23.99 -4.30 -40.77
C LEU A 7 22.57 -3.98 -41.25
N THR A 8 22.43 -3.06 -42.20
CA THR A 8 21.13 -2.70 -42.79
C THR A 8 20.51 -3.86 -43.58
N ARG A 9 21.32 -4.64 -44.30
CA ARG A 9 20.87 -5.85 -45.00
C ARG A 9 20.45 -6.96 -44.03
N VAL A 10 21.18 -7.13 -42.92
CA VAL A 10 20.81 -8.09 -41.86
C VAL A 10 19.51 -7.67 -41.19
N ASP A 11 19.36 -6.40 -40.81
CA ASP A 11 18.14 -5.87 -40.20
C ASP A 11 16.91 -6.04 -41.12
N SER A 12 17.06 -5.76 -42.41
CA SER A 12 15.99 -5.97 -43.40
C SER A 12 15.69 -7.46 -43.65
N ILE A 13 16.67 -8.35 -43.55
CA ILE A 13 16.44 -9.80 -43.56
C ILE A 13 15.67 -10.24 -42.32
N CYS A 14 16.09 -9.82 -41.12
CA CYS A 14 15.38 -10.13 -39.87
C CYS A 14 13.90 -9.72 -39.96
N LYS A 15 13.62 -8.46 -40.32
CA LYS A 15 12.26 -7.94 -40.50
C LYS A 15 11.42 -8.71 -41.52
N LYS A 16 12.03 -9.23 -42.59
CA LYS A 16 11.31 -10.00 -43.62
C LYS A 16 10.83 -11.35 -43.10
N TYR A 17 11.52 -11.90 -42.10
CA TYR A 17 11.22 -13.19 -41.48
C TYR A 17 10.51 -13.10 -40.13
N ASP A 18 10.39 -11.92 -39.52
CA ASP A 18 9.58 -11.70 -38.30
C ASP A 18 8.15 -12.25 -38.42
N LYS A 19 7.57 -12.25 -39.62
CA LYS A 19 6.23 -12.82 -39.88
C LYS A 19 6.13 -14.34 -39.67
N TYR A 20 7.26 -15.05 -39.69
CA TYR A 20 7.34 -16.48 -39.41
C TYR A 20 7.68 -16.77 -37.95
N ASP A 21 7.95 -15.73 -37.15
CA ASP A 21 8.02 -15.85 -35.71
C ASP A 21 6.60 -15.93 -35.14
N VAL A 22 5.99 -17.11 -35.33
CA VAL A 22 4.64 -17.43 -34.88
C VAL A 22 4.52 -17.34 -33.35
N GLN A 23 5.65 -17.46 -32.66
CA GLN A 23 5.74 -17.28 -31.21
C GLN A 23 5.58 -15.79 -30.86
N SER A 24 6.36 -14.91 -31.49
CA SER A 24 6.30 -13.47 -31.27
C SER A 24 4.93 -12.85 -31.60
N GLN A 25 4.26 -13.32 -32.67
CA GLN A 25 2.89 -12.89 -33.00
C GLN A 25 1.82 -13.43 -32.04
N ARG A 26 2.04 -14.60 -31.43
CA ARG A 26 1.17 -15.11 -30.36
C ARG A 26 1.33 -14.27 -29.11
N ASP A 27 2.57 -14.00 -28.73
CA ASP A 27 2.91 -13.28 -27.50
C ASP A 27 2.36 -11.85 -27.54
N SER A 28 2.42 -11.17 -28.69
CA SER A 28 1.86 -9.83 -28.88
C SER A 28 0.33 -9.78 -28.81
N ASN A 29 -0.37 -10.79 -29.33
CA ASN A 29 -1.84 -10.84 -29.32
C ASN A 29 -2.43 -11.41 -28.02
N LEU A 30 -1.71 -12.31 -27.34
CA LEU A 30 -2.11 -12.86 -26.05
C LEU A 30 -1.90 -11.84 -24.93
N SER A 31 -0.80 -11.07 -24.95
CA SER A 31 -0.48 -10.09 -23.91
C SER A 31 -1.53 -8.98 -23.79
N SER A 32 -2.14 -8.55 -24.90
CA SER A 32 -3.17 -7.50 -24.90
C SER A 32 -4.56 -7.96 -24.45
N ASP A 33 -4.85 -9.26 -24.33
CA ASP A 33 -6.15 -9.77 -23.85
C ASP A 33 -6.03 -10.63 -22.58
N ASP A 34 -4.80 -10.91 -22.13
CA ASP A 34 -4.55 -11.70 -20.94
C ASP A 34 -4.81 -10.91 -19.65
N ALA A 35 -5.92 -11.24 -18.99
CA ALA A 35 -6.32 -10.64 -17.73
C ALA A 35 -5.28 -10.81 -16.61
N PHE A 36 -4.50 -11.91 -16.62
CA PHE A 36 -3.41 -12.09 -15.66
C PHE A 36 -2.31 -11.07 -15.91
N ALA A 37 -1.80 -11.00 -17.14
CA ALA A 37 -0.71 -10.10 -17.51
C ALA A 37 -1.07 -8.63 -17.24
N LYS A 38 -2.29 -8.20 -17.58
CA LYS A 38 -2.78 -6.84 -17.30
C LYS A 38 -2.81 -6.51 -15.81
N LEU A 39 -3.40 -7.39 -15.00
CA LEU A 39 -3.49 -7.17 -13.56
C LEU A 39 -2.10 -7.23 -12.91
N TYR A 40 -1.25 -8.15 -13.35
CA TYR A 40 0.11 -8.27 -12.84
C TYR A 40 0.93 -7.03 -13.16
N ALA A 41 0.87 -6.51 -14.39
CA ALA A 41 1.56 -5.29 -14.77
C ALA A 41 1.10 -4.06 -13.96
N SER A 42 -0.20 -3.94 -13.67
CA SER A 42 -0.72 -2.89 -12.80
C SER A 42 -0.17 -3.00 -11.38
N VAL A 43 -0.19 -4.22 -10.81
CA VAL A 43 0.33 -4.49 -9.46
C VAL A 43 1.84 -4.26 -9.39
N ASP A 44 2.58 -4.63 -10.45
CA ASP A 44 4.01 -4.44 -10.54
C ASP A 44 4.37 -2.94 -10.59
N ALA A 45 3.64 -2.15 -11.39
CA ALA A 45 3.79 -0.69 -11.43
C ALA A 45 3.51 -0.03 -10.07
N ASP A 46 2.48 -0.49 -9.36
CA ASP A 46 2.19 -0.01 -8.00
C ASP A 46 3.29 -0.40 -6.99
N ILE A 47 3.89 -1.58 -7.13
CA ILE A 47 5.05 -2.01 -6.33
C ILE A 47 6.27 -1.12 -6.62
N GLU A 48 6.56 -0.82 -7.88
CA GLU A 48 7.64 0.10 -8.26
C GLU A 48 7.43 1.50 -7.69
N ALA A 49 6.20 2.03 -7.80
CA ALA A 49 5.85 3.32 -7.19
C ALA A 49 6.01 3.31 -5.67
N LEU A 50 5.67 2.19 -5.02
CA LEU A 50 5.88 2.00 -3.59
C LEU A 50 7.35 1.98 -3.20
N LEU A 51 8.20 1.29 -3.97
CA LEU A 51 9.64 1.28 -3.74
C LEU A 51 10.23 2.70 -3.85
N GLN A 52 9.82 3.46 -4.87
CA GLN A 52 10.22 4.86 -5.00
C GLN A 52 9.78 5.70 -3.80
N LYS A 53 8.56 5.52 -3.30
CA LYS A 53 8.08 6.21 -2.09
C LYS A 53 8.84 5.79 -0.83
N ALA A 54 9.23 4.53 -0.73
CA ALA A 54 10.03 4.04 0.39
C ALA A 54 11.43 4.68 0.37
N ASP A 55 12.02 4.81 -0.82
CA ASP A 55 13.28 5.51 -1.03
C ASP A 55 13.18 7.00 -0.68
N THR A 56 12.10 7.69 -1.07
CA THR A 56 11.90 9.09 -0.67
C THR A 56 11.73 9.23 0.83
N ALA A 57 10.96 8.35 1.48
CA ALA A 57 10.80 8.34 2.93
C ALA A 57 12.14 8.14 3.67
N SER A 58 13.06 7.34 3.12
CA SER A 58 14.39 7.12 3.70
C SER A 58 15.32 8.33 3.61
N LYS A 59 15.14 9.17 2.57
CA LYS A 59 15.95 10.37 2.30
C LYS A 59 15.35 11.63 2.92
N GLU A 60 14.08 11.55 3.34
CA GLU A 60 13.33 12.64 3.95
C GLU A 60 13.87 13.00 5.34
N LYS A 61 13.96 14.31 5.61
CA LYS A 61 14.47 14.83 6.89
C LYS A 61 13.35 15.13 7.87
N SER A 62 12.15 15.45 7.35
CA SER A 62 10.99 15.76 8.18
C SER A 62 10.32 14.49 8.69
N LYS A 63 10.38 14.26 10.01
CA LYS A 63 9.70 13.13 10.67
C LYS A 63 8.21 13.08 10.34
N ALA A 64 7.53 14.24 10.29
CA ALA A 64 6.12 14.31 9.93
C ALA A 64 5.86 13.87 8.49
N SER A 65 6.73 14.28 7.55
CA SER A 65 6.67 13.85 6.14
C SER A 65 6.90 12.34 6.00
N THR A 66 7.94 11.81 6.64
CA THR A 66 8.24 10.36 6.66
C THR A 66 7.06 9.55 7.20
N VAL A 67 6.41 10.00 8.28
CA VAL A 67 5.23 9.32 8.85
C VAL A 67 4.05 9.34 7.88
N ALA A 68 3.81 10.45 7.20
CA ALA A 68 2.75 10.58 6.21
C ALA A 68 2.98 9.66 4.99
N ILE A 69 4.20 9.66 4.45
CA ILE A 69 4.58 8.78 3.32
C ILE A 69 4.44 7.31 3.74
N ASN A 70 4.97 6.93 4.91
CA ASN A 70 4.85 5.57 5.42
C ASN A 70 3.41 5.14 5.67
N ALA A 71 2.52 6.04 6.09
CA ALA A 71 1.10 5.76 6.21
C ALA A 71 0.45 5.50 4.84
N GLU A 72 0.89 6.22 3.80
CA GLU A 72 0.45 5.95 2.43
C GLU A 72 0.96 4.60 1.94
N ILE A 73 2.24 4.27 2.17
CA ILE A 73 2.83 2.97 1.82
C ILE A 73 2.01 1.83 2.45
N ARG A 74 1.63 1.95 3.73
CA ARG A 74 0.78 0.95 4.40
C ARG A 74 -0.58 0.78 3.72
N ARG A 75 -1.23 1.88 3.32
CA ARG A 75 -2.55 1.83 2.66
C ARG A 75 -2.47 1.14 1.31
N THR A 76 -1.47 1.47 0.49
CA THR A 76 -1.31 0.87 -0.83
C THR A 76 -0.87 -0.58 -0.73
N LYS A 77 0.03 -0.96 0.20
CA LYS A 77 0.36 -2.36 0.50
C LYS A 77 -0.89 -3.19 0.80
N ALA A 78 -1.76 -2.70 1.69
CA ALA A 78 -3.00 -3.41 2.04
C ALA A 78 -3.89 -3.63 0.81
N ARG A 79 -4.07 -2.59 -0.02
CA ARG A 79 -4.80 -2.70 -1.29
C ARG A 79 -4.20 -3.73 -2.25
N LEU A 80 -2.87 -3.75 -2.39
CA LEU A 80 -2.19 -4.72 -3.27
C LEU A 80 -2.36 -6.16 -2.77
N LEU A 81 -2.33 -6.38 -1.45
CA LEU A 81 -2.59 -7.69 -0.87
C LEU A 81 -4.03 -8.18 -1.10
N GLU A 82 -5.01 -7.28 -1.25
CA GLU A 82 -6.39 -7.63 -1.61
C GLU A 82 -6.52 -8.12 -3.07
N GLU A 83 -5.64 -7.67 -3.97
CA GLU A 83 -5.62 -8.11 -5.37
C GLU A 83 -4.88 -9.44 -5.57
N VAL A 84 -3.99 -9.83 -4.64
CA VAL A 84 -3.21 -11.08 -4.74
C VAL A 84 -4.07 -12.32 -4.94
N PRO A 85 -5.14 -12.58 -4.16
CA PRO A 85 -5.97 -13.77 -4.34
C PRO A 85 -6.60 -13.84 -5.74
N LYS A 86 -6.88 -12.69 -6.36
CA LYS A 86 -7.39 -12.62 -7.73
C LYS A 86 -6.30 -12.98 -8.74
N LEU A 87 -5.08 -12.46 -8.56
CA LEU A 87 -3.92 -12.86 -9.37
C LEU A 87 -3.62 -14.36 -9.27
N GLN A 88 -3.65 -14.93 -8.06
CA GLN A 88 -3.44 -16.37 -7.85
C GLN A 88 -4.50 -17.20 -8.57
N ARG A 89 -5.78 -16.80 -8.47
CA ARG A 89 -6.88 -17.46 -9.21
C ARG A 89 -6.70 -17.39 -10.73
N LEU A 90 -6.20 -16.27 -11.25
CA LEU A 90 -5.91 -16.12 -12.67
C LEU A 90 -4.68 -16.94 -13.10
N ALA A 91 -3.64 -17.02 -12.26
CA ALA A 91 -2.43 -17.79 -12.52
C ALA A 91 -2.69 -19.31 -12.59
N MET A 92 -3.67 -19.81 -11.83
CA MET A 92 -4.07 -21.24 -11.85
C MET A 92 -4.92 -21.61 -13.08
N LYS A 93 -5.42 -20.64 -13.84
CA LYS A 93 -6.20 -20.89 -15.05
C LYS A 93 -5.27 -21.13 -16.24
N LYS A 94 -5.27 -22.36 -16.75
CA LYS A 94 -4.56 -22.68 -17.99
C LYS A 94 -5.31 -22.08 -19.18
N VAL A 95 -4.73 -21.07 -19.81
CA VAL A 95 -5.29 -20.42 -21.00
C VAL A 95 -4.72 -21.04 -22.29
N LYS A 96 -5.49 -21.00 -23.37
CA LYS A 96 -5.09 -21.55 -24.67
C LYS A 96 -3.92 -20.75 -25.23
N GLY A 97 -2.86 -21.44 -25.66
CA GLY A 97 -1.65 -20.80 -26.21
C GLY A 97 -0.54 -20.56 -25.20
N LEU A 98 -0.79 -20.77 -23.91
CA LEU A 98 0.24 -20.68 -22.87
C LEU A 98 1.03 -22.00 -22.78
N SER A 99 2.36 -21.91 -22.84
CA SER A 99 3.23 -23.06 -22.63
C SER A 99 3.20 -23.54 -21.18
N SER A 100 3.63 -24.78 -20.94
CA SER A 100 3.72 -25.32 -19.57
C SER A 100 4.72 -24.55 -18.71
N GLN A 101 5.78 -24.03 -19.33
CA GLN A 101 6.82 -23.26 -18.65
C GLN A 101 6.28 -21.88 -18.23
N GLU A 102 5.59 -21.18 -19.12
CA GLU A 102 5.01 -19.87 -18.79
C GLU A 102 3.89 -20.00 -17.76
N PHE A 103 3.09 -21.08 -17.81
CA PHE A 103 2.08 -21.35 -16.80
C PHE A 103 2.70 -21.55 -15.41
N ALA A 104 3.79 -22.31 -15.31
CA ALA A 104 4.53 -22.47 -14.05
C ALA A 104 5.10 -21.13 -13.57
N ALA A 105 5.76 -20.37 -14.46
CA ALA A 105 6.33 -19.06 -14.12
C ALA A 105 5.27 -18.08 -13.60
N ARG A 106 4.07 -18.05 -14.18
CA ARG A 106 2.96 -17.21 -13.66
C ARG A 106 2.53 -17.60 -12.26
N ASN A 107 2.50 -18.90 -11.97
CA ASN A 107 2.17 -19.39 -10.64
C ASN A 107 3.23 -18.94 -9.63
N ASP A 108 4.50 -19.13 -9.95
CA ASP A 108 5.62 -18.71 -9.11
C ASP A 108 5.61 -17.19 -8.85
N LEU A 109 5.36 -16.38 -9.89
CA LEU A 109 5.24 -14.93 -9.76
C LEU A 109 4.08 -14.51 -8.84
N ALA A 110 2.93 -15.19 -8.91
CA ALA A 110 1.79 -14.90 -8.05
C ALA A 110 2.02 -15.38 -6.60
N LEU A 111 2.77 -16.46 -6.40
CA LEU A 111 3.13 -16.99 -5.07
C LEU A 111 4.16 -16.12 -4.35
N ALA A 112 5.12 -15.54 -5.08
CA ALA A 112 6.14 -14.66 -4.52
C ALA A 112 5.63 -13.24 -4.18
N LEU A 113 4.45 -12.87 -4.69
CA LEU A 113 3.95 -11.50 -4.62
C LEU A 113 3.63 -10.99 -3.20
N PRO A 114 3.00 -11.77 -2.30
CA PRO A 114 2.83 -11.39 -0.89
C PRO A 114 4.14 -10.99 -0.21
N ASP A 115 5.17 -11.84 -0.34
CA ASP A 115 6.46 -11.63 0.30
C ASP A 115 7.14 -10.37 -0.27
N ARG A 116 7.06 -10.19 -1.59
CA ARG A 116 7.58 -8.99 -2.26
C ARG A 116 6.89 -7.71 -1.77
N ILE A 117 5.56 -7.71 -1.60
CA ILE A 117 4.83 -6.55 -1.05
C ILE A 117 5.22 -6.29 0.41
N GLN A 118 5.32 -7.34 1.22
CA GLN A 118 5.64 -7.22 2.64
C GLN A 118 7.08 -6.72 2.87
N ALA A 119 8.02 -7.06 2.00
CA ALA A 119 9.42 -6.66 2.09
C ALA A 119 9.67 -5.16 1.92
N ILE A 120 8.73 -4.39 1.33
CA ILE A 120 8.87 -2.94 1.15
C ILE A 120 8.89 -2.27 2.54
N PRO A 121 9.83 -1.37 2.86
CA PRO A 121 9.82 -0.70 4.16
C PRO A 121 8.67 0.31 4.26
N ASP A 122 7.88 0.24 5.33
CA ASP A 122 6.68 1.08 5.54
C ASP A 122 6.67 1.79 6.90
N GLY A 123 7.83 1.83 7.56
CA GLY A 123 8.04 2.46 8.85
C GLY A 123 7.33 1.77 10.02
N THR A 124 6.71 0.60 9.83
CA THR A 124 6.30 -0.23 10.96
C THR A 124 7.53 -0.87 11.59
N PRO A 125 7.63 -0.90 12.92
CA PRO A 125 8.66 -1.70 13.57
C PRO A 125 8.43 -3.15 13.11
N ALA A 126 9.50 -3.81 12.66
CA ALA A 126 9.42 -5.19 12.17
C ALA A 126 8.66 -6.03 13.20
N ALA A 127 7.48 -6.51 12.82
CA ALA A 127 6.78 -7.50 13.60
C ALA A 127 7.71 -8.70 13.72
N SER A 128 8.09 -9.07 14.95
CA SER A 128 8.77 -10.34 15.20
C SER A 128 7.99 -11.42 14.46
N LYS A 129 8.65 -12.17 13.56
CA LYS A 129 8.05 -13.22 12.72
C LYS A 129 7.20 -14.18 13.58
N GLN A 130 5.92 -13.87 13.74
CA GLN A 130 4.88 -14.78 14.20
C GLN A 130 3.69 -14.53 13.28
N SER A 131 3.65 -15.33 12.22
CA SER A 131 2.48 -15.59 11.42
C SER A 131 1.30 -15.89 12.34
N GLY A 132 0.23 -15.10 12.27
CA GLY A 132 -1.05 -15.47 12.86
C GLY A 132 -1.92 -14.29 13.23
N SER A 133 -2.98 -14.11 12.46
CA SER A 133 -4.29 -13.63 12.92
C SER A 133 -4.41 -12.16 13.31
N TRP A 134 -5.33 -11.49 12.61
CA TRP A 134 -5.96 -10.26 13.05
C TRP A 134 -6.90 -10.59 14.23
N ALA A 135 -6.32 -10.92 15.38
CA ALA A 135 -7.06 -11.12 16.62
C ALA A 135 -7.17 -9.79 17.36
N ALA A 136 -8.41 -9.41 17.65
CA ALA A 136 -8.72 -8.39 18.63
C ALA A 136 -7.91 -8.60 19.91
N SER A 137 -7.47 -7.49 20.51
CA SER A 137 -6.70 -7.41 21.75
C SER A 137 -7.07 -8.49 22.78
N ALA A 138 -6.34 -9.60 22.77
CA ALA A 138 -6.44 -10.67 23.75
C ALA A 138 -5.06 -10.93 24.35
N SER A 139 -4.96 -10.57 25.63
CA SER A 139 -4.04 -11.06 26.66
C SER A 139 -2.59 -11.41 26.25
N ARG A 140 -1.66 -10.55 26.67
CA ARG A 140 -0.22 -10.85 26.76
C ARG A 140 -0.01 -12.09 27.65
N PRO A 141 0.77 -13.11 27.23
CA PRO A 141 0.97 -14.34 28.00
C PRO A 141 2.08 -14.15 29.06
N GLY A 142 1.89 -13.16 29.94
CA GLY A 142 2.84 -12.85 31.01
C GLY A 142 2.21 -12.32 32.29
N ILE A 143 0.88 -12.18 32.33
CA ILE A 143 0.17 -11.71 33.52
C ILE A 143 -0.67 -12.88 34.02
N LYS A 144 -0.21 -13.52 35.10
CA LYS A 144 -1.04 -14.47 35.86
C LYS A 144 -1.96 -13.65 36.74
N PHE A 145 -3.24 -13.64 36.43
CA PHE A 145 -4.27 -13.13 37.33
C PHE A 145 -4.66 -14.27 38.27
N ASP A 146 -3.90 -14.46 39.35
CA ASP A 146 -4.43 -15.09 40.56
C ASP A 146 -5.12 -13.98 41.35
N SER A 147 -6.37 -13.71 41.02
CA SER A 147 -7.26 -12.95 41.88
C SER A 147 -8.68 -13.30 41.48
N ASP A 148 -9.30 -14.16 42.28
CA ASP A 148 -10.75 -14.17 42.50
C ASP A 148 -11.14 -12.81 43.11
N GLY A 149 -11.03 -11.76 42.30
CA GLY A 149 -11.32 -10.39 42.66
C GLY A 149 -12.81 -10.17 42.51
N LYS A 150 -13.53 -10.35 43.60
CA LYS A 150 -14.84 -9.75 43.76
C LYS A 150 -14.63 -8.23 43.70
N PHE A 151 -14.86 -7.63 42.54
CA PHE A 151 -14.69 -6.20 42.36
C PHE A 151 -15.85 -5.50 43.08
N ASP A 152 -15.55 -4.91 44.24
CA ASP A 152 -16.47 -3.97 44.89
C ASP A 152 -16.59 -2.69 44.06
N ASP A 153 -17.76 -2.04 44.15
CA ASP A 153 -18.16 -0.81 43.45
C ASP A 153 -17.22 0.39 43.69
N GLU A 154 -16.23 0.23 44.58
CA GLU A 154 -15.24 1.23 44.96
C GLU A 154 -14.04 1.29 43.98
N TYR A 155 -13.92 0.35 43.04
CA TYR A 155 -12.82 0.33 42.06
C TYR A 155 -12.88 1.48 41.03
N PHE A 156 -14.05 2.10 40.85
CA PHE A 156 -14.26 3.26 39.97
C PHE A 156 -14.39 4.57 40.77
N GLN A 157 -13.48 4.84 41.71
CA GLN A 157 -13.40 6.17 42.30
C GLN A 157 -12.84 7.17 41.27
N GLN A 158 -13.70 8.08 40.80
CA GLN A 158 -13.31 9.23 40.00
C GLN A 158 -12.41 10.13 40.86
N THR A 159 -11.10 10.01 40.68
CA THR A 159 -10.11 10.82 41.39
C THR A 159 -10.20 12.28 40.95
N GLU A 160 -9.90 13.21 41.86
CA GLU A 160 -9.95 14.65 41.61
C GLU A 160 -9.09 15.06 40.40
N GLU A 161 -7.96 14.36 40.19
CA GLU A 161 -7.08 14.51 39.02
C GLU A 161 -7.82 14.23 37.69
N SER A 162 -8.64 13.17 37.63
CA SER A 162 -9.46 12.81 36.46
C SER A 162 -10.51 13.89 36.14
N SER A 163 -11.06 14.53 37.18
CA SER A 163 -11.95 15.68 37.01
C SER A 163 -11.21 16.91 36.47
N GLY A 164 -9.94 17.10 36.84
CA GLY A 164 -9.08 18.17 36.37
C GLY A 164 -8.81 18.09 34.86
N PHE A 165 -8.46 16.90 34.37
CA PHE A 165 -8.25 16.67 32.93
C PHE A 165 -9.51 16.96 32.09
N ARG A 166 -10.69 16.58 32.60
CA ARG A 166 -11.96 16.85 31.90
C ARG A 166 -12.26 18.35 31.84
N LYS A 167 -12.07 19.08 32.95
CA LYS A 167 -12.24 20.54 32.99
C LYS A 167 -11.24 21.26 32.09
N GLU A 168 -9.97 20.82 32.07
CA GLU A 168 -8.95 21.41 31.21
C GLU A 168 -9.27 21.19 29.72
N TYR A 169 -9.75 19.99 29.36
CA TYR A 169 -10.21 19.69 28.02
C TYR A 169 -11.38 20.58 27.59
N GLU A 170 -12.37 20.74 28.45
CA GLU A 170 -13.54 21.61 28.19
C GLU A 170 -13.14 23.09 28.02
N MET A 171 -12.24 23.60 28.87
CA MET A 171 -11.68 24.95 28.76
C MET A 171 -10.90 25.14 27.46
N ARG A 172 -10.07 24.16 27.06
CA ARG A 172 -9.29 24.23 25.83
C ARG A 172 -10.17 24.16 24.59
N LYS A 173 -11.26 23.40 24.64
CA LYS A 173 -12.28 23.36 23.58
C LYS A 173 -13.00 24.71 23.44
N MET A 174 -13.48 25.29 24.54
CA MET A 174 -14.12 26.63 24.50
C MET A 174 -13.20 27.70 23.91
N LYS A 175 -11.90 27.66 24.24
CA LYS A 175 -10.92 28.61 23.68
C LYS A 175 -10.73 28.43 22.17
N GLN A 176 -10.79 27.20 21.68
CA GLN A 176 -10.74 26.93 20.23
C GLN A 176 -12.02 27.45 19.55
N ASP A 177 -13.18 27.18 20.12
CA ASP A 177 -14.47 27.64 19.57
C ASP A 177 -14.51 29.19 19.49
N GLN A 178 -14.06 29.88 20.53
CA GLN A 178 -13.91 31.35 20.51
C GLN A 178 -12.94 31.86 19.43
N SER A 179 -11.83 31.13 19.21
CA SER A 179 -10.89 31.50 18.15
C SER A 179 -11.50 31.31 16.77
N LEU A 180 -12.37 30.32 16.58
CA LEU A 180 -13.08 30.10 15.32
C LEU A 180 -14.09 31.22 15.06
N ASP A 181 -14.79 31.69 16.10
CA ASP A 181 -15.72 32.82 15.99
C ASP A 181 -15.01 34.11 15.55
N MET A 182 -13.84 34.40 16.13
CA MET A 182 -13.02 35.55 15.71
C MET A 182 -12.56 35.44 14.25
N ILE A 183 -12.23 34.24 13.78
CA ILE A 183 -11.85 34.00 12.39
C ILE A 183 -13.07 34.18 11.47
N ALA A 184 -14.25 33.69 11.87
CA ALA A 184 -15.49 33.84 11.12
C ALA A 184 -15.88 35.32 10.96
N GLU A 185 -15.82 36.11 12.03
CA GLU A 185 -16.08 37.55 11.99
C GLU A 185 -15.06 38.28 11.09
N GLY A 186 -13.77 37.94 11.19
CA GLY A 186 -12.74 38.46 10.31
C GLY A 186 -13.01 38.15 8.82
N LEU A 187 -13.47 36.93 8.52
CA LEU A 187 -13.86 36.52 7.16
C LEU A 187 -15.10 37.28 6.65
N ASP A 188 -16.12 37.47 7.50
CA ASP A 188 -17.33 38.20 7.13
C ASP A 188 -17.05 39.69 6.89
N THR A 189 -16.18 40.32 7.69
CA THR A 189 -15.75 41.70 7.40
C THR A 189 -15.05 41.78 6.05
N LEU A 190 -14.08 40.90 5.77
CA LEU A 190 -13.38 40.84 4.47
C LEU A 190 -14.34 40.65 3.29
N LYS A 191 -15.35 39.78 3.45
CA LYS A 191 -16.39 39.56 2.44
C LYS A 191 -17.23 40.81 2.19
N THR A 192 -17.54 41.55 3.24
CA THR A 192 -18.30 42.81 3.15
C THR A 192 -17.49 43.89 2.43
N TRP A 193 -16.18 43.97 2.68
CA TRP A 193 -15.28 44.90 1.97
C TRP A 193 -15.08 44.56 0.49
N HIS A 194 -15.27 43.29 0.10
CA HIS A 194 -15.13 42.85 -1.29
C HIS A 194 -16.45 42.90 -2.09
N MET A 195 -17.57 43.31 -1.47
CA MET A 195 -18.88 43.48 -2.11
C MET A 195 -19.30 44.96 -2.31
N ILE A 196 -18.39 45.90 -2.09
CA ILE A 196 -18.51 47.32 -2.51
C ILE A 196 -17.60 47.54 -3.73
#